data_AF-A0A9E3GC95-F1
#
_entry.id   AF-A0A9E3GC95-F1
#
_cell.length_a   1.000
_cell.length_b   1.000
_cell.length_c   1.000
_cell.angle_alpha   90.00
_cell.angle_beta   90.00
_cell.angle_gamma   90.00
#
_symmetry.space_group_name_H-M   'P 1'
#
loop_
_entity.id
_entity.type
_entity.pdbx_description
1 polymer ?
#
loop_
_entity_poly.entity_id
_entity_poly.type
_entity_poly.pdbx_seq_one_letter_code
_entity_poly.pdbx_strand_id
1 'polypeptide(L)' 'AFTHFQAMPIPYVEPEDIANLAVFLASDESRYITGQQIRVDAGALLKFPDGPA' A
#
# COMPACT_ATOMS: atom_id res chain seq x y z
N ALA A 1 -15.44 -8.80 0.59
CA ALA A 1 -15.52 -7.32 0.66
C ALA A 1 -14.16 -6.72 0.32
N PHE A 2 -13.09 -7.01 1.07
CA PHE A 2 -11.74 -6.51 0.76
C PHE A 2 -11.14 -7.06 -0.55
N THR A 3 -11.35 -8.34 -0.85
CA THR A 3 -11.03 -8.96 -2.15
C THR A 3 -11.62 -8.25 -3.37
N HIS A 4 -12.74 -7.52 -3.20
CA HIS A 4 -13.34 -6.78 -4.31
C HIS A 4 -12.51 -5.54 -4.67
N PHE A 5 -11.90 -4.87 -3.68
CA PHE A 5 -11.20 -3.61 -3.88
C PHE A 5 -9.78 -3.80 -4.42
N GLN A 6 -9.14 -4.93 -4.12
CA GLN A 6 -7.73 -5.16 -4.45
C GLN A 6 -7.56 -5.61 -5.90
N ALA A 7 -6.46 -5.17 -6.53
CA ALA A 7 -6.04 -5.68 -7.84
C ALA A 7 -5.25 -7.00 -7.68
N MET A 8 -4.49 -7.12 -6.60
CA MET A 8 -3.72 -8.33 -6.29
C MET A 8 -4.63 -9.46 -5.79
N PRO A 9 -4.27 -10.73 -6.05
CA PRO A 9 -5.07 -11.90 -5.65
C PRO A 9 -4.85 -12.26 -4.17
N ILE A 10 -5.11 -11.34 -3.26
CA ILE A 10 -5.01 -11.51 -1.81
C ILE A 10 -6.34 -11.19 -1.13
N PRO A 11 -6.62 -11.69 0.08
CA PRO A 11 -7.87 -11.42 0.77
C PRO A 11 -7.94 -9.99 1.35
N TYR A 12 -6.83 -9.54 1.93
CA TYR A 12 -6.60 -8.21 2.45
C TYR A 12 -5.10 -7.98 2.69
N VAL A 13 -4.72 -6.70 2.87
CA VAL A 13 -3.39 -6.31 3.30
C VAL A 13 -3.27 -6.60 4.79
N GLU A 14 -2.20 -7.25 5.21
CA GLU A 14 -1.96 -7.59 6.61
C GLU A 14 -1.26 -6.42 7.34
N PRO A 15 -1.39 -6.31 8.68
CA PRO A 15 -0.70 -5.26 9.45
C PRO A 15 0.82 -5.23 9.22
N GLU A 16 1.43 -6.39 9.01
CA GLU A 16 2.86 -6.56 8.74
C GLU A 16 3.28 -5.86 7.45
N ASP A 17 2.43 -5.83 6.42
CA ASP A 17 2.73 -5.16 5.15
C ASP A 17 2.88 -3.64 5.33
N ILE A 18 2.04 -3.04 6.19
CA ILE A 18 2.13 -1.62 6.57
C ILE A 18 3.37 -1.39 7.43
N ALA A 19 3.60 -2.25 8.42
CA ALA A 19 4.73 -2.14 9.34
C ALA A 19 6.07 -2.25 8.60
N ASN A 20 6.18 -3.13 7.60
CA ASN A 20 7.38 -3.28 6.79
C ASN A 20 7.74 -2.00 6.03
N LEU A 21 6.75 -1.31 5.42
CA LEU A 21 7.00 -0.02 4.79
C LEU A 21 7.43 1.03 5.83
N ALA A 22 6.78 1.05 7.01
CA ALA A 22 7.13 1.98 8.07
C ALA A 22 8.58 1.77 8.55
N VAL A 23 9.00 0.52 8.77
CA VAL A 23 10.38 0.17 9.15
C VAL A 23 11.36 0.56 8.05
N PHE A 24 11.05 0.29 6.78
CA PHE A 24 11.87 0.74 5.66
C PHE A 24 12.04 2.26 5.65
N LEU A 25 10.94 3.02 5.77
CA LEU A 25 10.98 4.49 5.77
C LEU A 25 11.67 5.10 7.00
N ALA A 26 11.75 4.35 8.10
CA ALA A 26 12.49 4.75 9.30
C ALA A 26 13.99 4.36 9.24
N SER A 27 14.41 3.61 8.23
CA SER A 27 15.78 3.10 8.11
C SER A 27 16.68 4.01 7.26
N ASP A 28 17.99 3.74 7.31
CA ASP A 28 18.97 4.42 6.46
C ASP A 28 18.81 4.08 4.97
N GLU A 29 18.10 3.00 4.62
CA GLU A 29 17.87 2.60 3.23
C GLU A 29 16.99 3.61 2.47
N SER A 30 16.17 4.37 3.19
CA SER A 30 15.29 5.38 2.62
C SER A 30 15.80 6.81 2.80
N ARG A 31 17.10 7.04 3.03
CA ARG A 31 17.68 8.33 3.46
C ARG A 31 17.34 9.58 2.62
N TYR A 32 16.87 9.39 1.38
CA TYR A 32 16.47 10.48 0.49
C TYR A 32 15.02 10.40 0.01
N ILE A 33 14.22 9.51 0.59
CA ILE A 33 12.78 9.44 0.34
C ILE A 33 12.11 10.39 1.33
N THR A 34 11.61 11.52 0.82
CA THR A 34 10.94 12.53 1.63
C THR A 34 9.80 13.18 0.83
N GLY A 35 8.79 13.69 1.55
CA GLY A 35 7.61 14.33 0.96
C GLY A 35 6.71 13.41 0.14
N GLN A 36 6.89 12.08 0.21
CA GLN A 36 6.16 11.11 -0.59
C GLN A 36 4.94 10.56 0.14
N GLN A 37 3.88 10.31 -0.62
CA GLN A 37 2.76 9.45 -0.21
C GLN A 37 2.92 8.09 -0.89
N ILE A 38 3.36 7.09 -0.13
CA ILE A 38 3.54 5.73 -0.63
C ILE A 38 2.35 4.89 -0.19
N ARG A 39 1.69 4.23 -1.14
CA ARG A 39 0.49 3.41 -0.88
C ARG A 39 0.86 1.96 -0.68
N VAL A 40 0.21 1.33 0.31
CA VAL A 40 0.20 -0.11 0.55
C VAL A 40 -1.25 -0.56 0.54
N ASP A 41 -1.85 -0.59 -0.65
CA ASP A 41 -3.29 -0.81 -0.84
C ASP A 41 -3.61 -2.02 -1.74
N ALA A 42 -2.58 -2.82 -2.07
CA ALA A 42 -2.68 -3.96 -3.00
C ALA A 42 -3.34 -3.58 -4.35
N GLY A 43 -3.11 -2.35 -4.80
CA GLY A 43 -3.55 -1.84 -6.10
C GLY A 43 -5.00 -1.37 -6.12
N ALA A 44 -5.60 -1.06 -4.98
CA ALA A 44 -7.01 -0.67 -4.92
C ALA A 44 -7.32 0.57 -5.77
N LEU A 45 -6.50 1.63 -5.68
CA LEU A 45 -6.70 2.83 -6.50
C LEU A 45 -6.19 2.67 -7.94
N LEU A 46 -5.41 1.64 -8.23
CA LEU A 46 -5.09 1.30 -9.63
C LEU A 46 -6.29 0.62 -10.30
N LYS A 47 -6.98 -0.25 -9.57
CA LYS A 47 -8.21 -0.91 -10.03
C LYS A 47 -9.38 0.07 -10.16
N PHE A 48 -9.44 1.04 -9.25
CA PHE A 48 -10.50 2.04 -9.17
C PHE A 48 -9.90 3.47 -9.13
N PRO A 49 -9.39 3.99 -10.25
CA PRO A 49 -8.73 5.30 -10.30
C PRO A 49 -9.66 6.46 -9.93
N ASP A 50 -10.95 6.33 -10.25
CA ASP A 50 -12.00 7.32 -9.92
C ASP A 50 -12.86 6.90 -8.71
N GLY A 51 -12.42 5.88 -7.97
CA GLY A 51 -13.16 5.25 -6.90
C GLY A 51 -14.09 4.13 -7.37
N PRO A 52 -14.51 3.23 -6.45
CA PRO A 52 -15.50 2.22 -6.76
C PRO A 52 -16.86 2.91 -7.04
N ALA A 53 -17.51 2.51 -8.13
CA ALA A 53 -18.90 2.90 -8.42
C ALA A 53 -19.88 2.38 -7.36
#